data_AF-A0A2H0AUE9-F1
#
_entry.id   AF-A0A2H0AUE9-F1
#
_cell.length_a   1.000
_cell.length_b   1.000
_cell.length_c   1.000
_cell.angle_alpha   90.00
_cell.angle_beta   90.00
_cell.angle_gamma   90.00
#
_symmetry.space_group_name_H-M   'P 1'
#
loop_
_entity.id
_entity.type
_entity.pdbx_description
1 polymer ?
#
loop_
_entity_poly.entity_id
_entity_poly.type
_entity_poly.pdbx_seq_one_letter_code
_entity_poly.pdbx_strand_id
1 'polypeptide(L)' 'MLTEYIHAVMKRAKYEILPDDSTFYGEIPGFNGVYANANTLEACRDELEEV' A
#
# COMPACT_ATOMS: atom_id res chain seq x y z
N MET A 1 -13.67 14.26 7.83
CA MET A 1 -13.61 14.60 6.38
C MET A 1 -13.00 13.42 5.61
N LEU A 2 -13.22 13.29 4.29
CA LEU A 2 -12.75 12.13 3.50
C LEU A 2 -11.23 11.87 3.63
N THR A 3 -10.43 12.92 3.76
CA THR A 3 -8.96 12.84 3.93
C THR A 3 -8.55 12.12 5.22
N GLU A 4 -9.27 12.32 6.32
CA GLU A 4 -8.99 11.61 7.58
C GLU A 4 -9.28 10.12 7.47
N TYR A 5 -10.30 9.76 6.66
CA TYR A 5 -10.59 8.39 6.35
C TYR A 5 -9.42 7.77 5.57
N ILE A 6 -8.97 8.41 4.48
CA ILE A 6 -7.82 7.97 3.69
C ILE A 6 -6.58 7.78 4.57
N HIS A 7 -6.24 8.76 5.40
CA HIS A 7 -5.12 8.64 6.35
C HIS A 7 -5.29 7.49 7.35
N ALA A 8 -6.51 7.25 7.83
CA ALA A 8 -6.78 6.14 8.73
C ALA A 8 -6.63 4.78 8.04
N VAL A 9 -6.95 4.67 6.75
CA VAL A 9 -6.76 3.44 5.99
C VAL A 9 -5.30 3.22 5.59
N MET A 10 -4.58 4.29 5.22
CA MET A 10 -3.13 4.21 4.95
C MET A 10 -2.35 3.70 6.16
N LYS A 11 -2.75 4.09 7.38
CA LYS A 11 -2.17 3.54 8.62
C LYS A 11 -2.43 2.05 8.83
N ARG A 12 -3.41 1.48 8.13
CA ARG A 12 -3.76 0.05 8.17
C ARG A 12 -3.18 -0.73 6.99
N ALA A 13 -2.51 -0.05 6.05
CA ALA A 13 -1.84 -0.70 4.94
C ALA A 13 -0.86 -1.75 5.45
N LYS A 14 -0.88 -2.92 4.82
CA LYS A 14 0.06 -4.01 5.08
C LYS A 14 1.08 -4.04 3.98
N TYR A 15 2.34 -4.22 4.36
CA TYR A 15 3.44 -4.36 3.42
C TYR A 15 4.04 -5.75 3.60
N GLU A 16 4.23 -6.44 2.50
CA GLU A 16 4.85 -7.76 2.42
C GLU A 16 5.97 -7.71 1.37
N ILE A 17 7.07 -8.42 1.64
CA ILE A 17 8.16 -8.53 0.67
C ILE A 17 7.90 -9.79 -0.14
N LEU A 18 7.72 -9.63 -1.45
CA LEU A 18 7.59 -10.74 -2.38
C LEU A 18 8.99 -11.31 -2.67
N PRO A 19 9.28 -12.56 -2.26
CA PRO A 19 10.60 -13.16 -2.46
C PRO A 19 10.90 -13.49 -3.93
N ASP A 20 9.86 -13.62 -4.77
CA ASP A 20 10.00 -13.93 -6.21
C ASP A 20 10.66 -12.77 -6.99
N ASP A 21 10.24 -11.53 -6.74
CA ASP A 21 10.72 -10.34 -7.46
C ASP A 21 11.57 -9.40 -6.60
N SER A 22 11.76 -9.73 -5.31
CA SER A 22 12.37 -8.82 -4.31
C SER A 22 11.70 -7.44 -4.26
N THR A 23 10.40 -7.40 -4.53
CA THR A 23 9.58 -6.19 -4.49
C THR A 23 8.77 -6.13 -3.19
N PHE A 24 8.40 -4.92 -2.80
CA PHE A 24 7.46 -4.64 -1.73
C PHE A 24 6.06 -4.59 -2.32
N TYR A 25 5.20 -5.45 -1.81
CA TYR A 25 3.77 -5.44 -2.07
C TYR A 25 3.06 -4.76 -0.91
N GLY A 26 2.24 -3.76 -1.21
CA GLY A 26 1.43 -3.04 -0.24
C GLY A 26 -0.04 -3.23 -0.57
N GLU A 27 -0.85 -3.61 0.42
CA GLU A 27 -2.31 -3.69 0.24
C GLU A 27 -3.06 -3.11 1.44
N ILE A 28 -4.28 -2.64 1.20
CA ILE A 28 -5.15 -2.16 2.27
C ILE A 28 -6.18 -3.24 2.62
N PRO A 29 -6.05 -3.92 3.77
CA PRO A 29 -6.98 -4.96 4.15
C PRO A 29 -8.40 -4.40 4.30
N GLY A 30 -9.33 -4.96 3.54
CA GLY A 30 -10.73 -4.52 3.48
C GLY A 30 -11.12 -3.79 2.18
N PHE A 31 -10.15 -3.46 1.33
CA PHE A 31 -10.39 -2.84 0.03
C PHE A 31 -9.93 -3.78 -1.08
N ASN A 32 -10.88 -4.48 -1.71
CA ASN A 32 -10.57 -5.33 -2.86
C ASN A 32 -10.15 -4.45 -4.04
N GLY A 33 -8.91 -4.63 -4.50
CA GLY A 33 -8.34 -3.93 -5.66
C GLY A 33 -7.46 -2.72 -5.32
N VAL A 34 -7.28 -2.38 -4.03
CA VAL A 34 -6.35 -1.31 -3.62
C VAL A 34 -5.05 -1.94 -3.12
N TYR A 35 -4.09 -2.06 -4.03
CA TYR A 35 -2.75 -2.55 -3.77
C TYR A 35 -1.73 -1.85 -4.66
N ALA A 36 -0.48 -1.84 -4.22
CA ALA A 36 0.66 -1.31 -4.95
C ALA A 36 1.82 -2.30 -4.86
N ASN A 37 2.71 -2.29 -5.85
CA ASN A 37 3.98 -3.02 -5.77
C ASN A 37 5.13 -2.13 -6.24
N ALA A 38 6.24 -2.13 -5.51
CA ALA A 38 7.41 -1.36 -5.90
C ALA A 38 8.70 -2.00 -5.40
N ASN A 39 9.84 -1.57 -5.94
CA ASN A 39 11.14 -2.10 -5.52
C ASN A 39 11.57 -1.63 -4.12
N THR A 40 10.92 -0.61 -3.56
CA THR A 40 11.22 -0.07 -2.23
C THR A 40 9.93 0.18 -1.45
N LEU A 41 10.03 0.17 -0.13
CA LEU A 41 8.88 0.39 0.77
C LEU A 41 8.32 1.82 0.65
N GLU A 42 9.19 2.81 0.40
CA GLU A 42 8.77 4.21 0.16
C GLU A 42 7.97 4.33 -1.14
N ALA A 43 8.52 3.83 -2.26
CA ALA A 43 7.80 3.88 -3.55
C ALA A 43 6.48 3.11 -3.50
N CYS A 44 6.43 1.98 -2.78
CA CYS A 44 5.20 1.23 -2.58
C CYS A 44 4.16 2.03 -1.80
N ARG A 45 4.58 2.90 -0.89
CA ARG A 45 3.70 3.75 -0.10
C ARG A 45 3.19 4.96 -0.89
N ASP A 46 4.06 5.61 -1.65
CA ASP A 46 3.67 6.70 -2.56
C ASP A 46 2.64 6.20 -3.59
N GLU A 47 2.93 5.08 -4.26
CA GLU A 47 1.99 4.48 -5.22
C GLU A 47 0.65 4.15 -4.55
N LEU A 48 0.66 3.57 -3.35
CA LEU A 48 -0.57 3.24 -2.61
C LEU A 48 -1.42 4.49 -2.29
N GLU A 49 -0.77 5.65 -2.11
CA GLU A 49 -1.45 6.92 -1.82
C GLU A 49 -2.07 7.56 -3.07
N GLU A 50 -1.56 7.22 -4.28
CA GLU A 50 -2.07 7.72 -5.56
C GLU A 50 -3.25 6.92 -6.14
N VAL A 51 -3.44 5.65 -5.73
CA VAL A 51 -4.53 4.76 -6.23
C VAL A 51 -5.89 5.07 -5.60
#